data_AF-A0A966K617-F1
#
_entry.id   AF-A0A966K617-F1
#
_cell.length_a   1.000
_cell.length_b   1.000
_cell.length_c   1.000
_cell.angle_alpha   90.00
_cell.angle_beta   90.00
_cell.angle_gamma   90.00
#
_symmetry.space_group_name_H-M   'P 1'
#
loop_
_entity.id
_entity.type
_entity.pdbx_description
1 polymer ?
#
loop_
_entity_poly.entity_id
_entity_poly.type
_entity_poly.pdbx_seq_one_letter_code
_entity_poly.pdbx_strand_id
1 'polypeptide(L)'
;MGHHYGWIERDNDMKLAIAKKNEESRKIEQQMGEKLLAQEDQLRKAQDEVKKKQSAMHELARTGRLRLPAPSCPQDAPSAATPLGDSRPQQNDASELERQTIEALIDIAADGDKAITKLNACISAYNEVRSLLNGQQ
;
A
#
# COMPACT_ATOMS: atom_id res chain seq x y z
N MET A 1 -39.92 44.66 -34.35
CA MET A 1 -39.42 44.96 -32.99
C MET A 1 -39.25 43.72 -32.08
N GLY A 2 -39.76 42.52 -32.44
CA GLY A 2 -39.69 41.34 -31.54
C GLY A 2 -38.38 40.52 -31.54
N HIS A 3 -37.54 40.64 -32.57
CA HIS A 3 -36.32 39.81 -32.65
C HIS A 3 -35.26 40.17 -31.59
N HIS A 4 -35.13 41.45 -31.21
CA HIS A 4 -34.08 41.90 -30.29
C HIS A 4 -34.31 41.47 -28.83
N TYR A 5 -35.57 41.32 -28.41
CA TYR A 5 -35.91 40.88 -27.04
C TYR A 5 -35.56 39.39 -26.82
N GLY A 6 -35.85 38.52 -27.78
CA GLY A 6 -35.54 37.09 -27.68
C GLY A 6 -34.05 36.73 -27.80
N TRP A 7 -33.18 37.65 -28.21
CA TRP A 7 -31.72 37.47 -28.10
C TRP A 7 -31.23 37.78 -26.68
N ILE A 8 -31.73 38.85 -26.06
CA ILE A 8 -31.36 39.24 -24.70
C ILE A 8 -31.80 38.18 -23.68
N GLU A 9 -33.02 37.66 -23.82
CA GLU A 9 -33.54 36.59 -22.94
C GLU A 9 -32.69 35.32 -23.05
N ARG A 10 -32.36 34.87 -24.27
CA ARG A 10 -31.45 33.72 -24.47
C ARG A 10 -30.05 33.95 -23.91
N ASP A 11 -29.52 35.17 -24.02
CA ASP A 11 -28.21 35.51 -23.49
C ASP A 11 -28.19 35.50 -21.96
N ASN A 12 -29.29 35.94 -21.32
CA ASN A 12 -29.48 35.84 -19.88
C ASN A 12 -29.67 34.39 -19.40
N ASP A 13 -30.48 33.59 -20.10
CA ASP A 13 -30.66 32.16 -19.80
C ASP A 13 -29.33 31.40 -19.93
N MET A 14 -28.54 31.73 -20.96
CA MET A 14 -27.21 31.16 -21.14
C MET A 14 -26.27 31.56 -19.99
N LYS A 15 -26.29 32.82 -19.54
CA LYS A 15 -25.50 33.26 -18.37
C LYS A 15 -25.89 32.53 -17.10
N LEU A 16 -27.19 32.33 -16.88
CA LEU A 16 -27.69 31.57 -15.73
C LEU A 16 -27.27 30.09 -15.81
N ALA A 17 -27.32 29.48 -16.99
CA ALA A 17 -26.86 28.10 -17.21
C ALA A 17 -25.35 27.95 -16.98
N ILE A 18 -24.54 28.91 -17.45
CA ILE A 18 -23.09 28.94 -17.20
C ILE A 18 -22.81 29.10 -15.70
N ALA A 19 -23.49 30.03 -15.04
CA ALA A 19 -23.33 30.25 -13.60
C ALA A 19 -23.65 28.98 -12.80
N LYS A 20 -24.75 28.30 -13.14
CA LYS A 20 -25.14 27.02 -12.53
C LYS A 20 -24.08 25.93 -12.74
N LYS A 21 -23.60 25.74 -13.97
CA LYS A 21 -22.54 24.75 -14.27
C LYS A 21 -21.22 25.07 -13.54
N ASN A 22 -20.87 26.34 -13.42
CA ASN A 22 -19.69 26.76 -12.67
C ASN A 22 -19.82 26.44 -11.17
N GLU A 23 -21.01 26.62 -10.59
CA GLU A 23 -21.27 26.27 -9.19
C GLU A 23 -21.21 24.75 -8.96
N GLU A 24 -21.80 23.96 -9.87
CA GLU A 24 -21.70 22.49 -9.85
C GLU A 24 -20.24 22.03 -9.94
N SER A 25 -19.44 22.62 -10.83
CA SER A 25 -18.00 22.33 -10.96
C SER A 25 -17.24 22.63 -9.66
N ARG A 26 -17.51 23.78 -9.02
CA ARG A 26 -16.87 24.15 -7.75
C ARG A 26 -17.19 23.18 -6.62
N LYS A 27 -18.43 22.68 -6.54
CA LYS A 27 -18.82 21.69 -5.53
C LYS A 27 -18.06 20.37 -5.73
N ILE A 28 -17.88 19.96 -6.98
CA ILE A 28 -17.12 18.74 -7.31
C ILE A 28 -15.64 18.90 -6.98
N GLU A 29 -15.04 20.04 -7.32
CA GLU A 29 -13.65 20.34 -6.96
C GLU A 29 -13.43 20.30 -5.44
N GLN A 30 -14.35 20.88 -4.66
CA GLN A 30 -14.29 20.84 -3.19
C GLN A 30 -14.39 19.40 -2.67
N GLN A 31 -15.38 18.64 -3.13
CA GLN A 31 -15.55 17.23 -2.75
C GLN A 31 -14.32 16.39 -3.13
N MET A 32 -13.73 16.64 -4.29
CA MET A 32 -12.53 15.94 -4.73
C MET A 32 -11.33 16.28 -3.85
N GLY A 33 -11.18 17.54 -3.44
CA GLY A 33 -10.17 17.97 -2.48
C GLY A 33 -10.28 17.25 -1.14
N GLU A 34 -11.49 17.17 -0.58
CA GLU A 34 -11.76 16.45 0.67
C GLU A 34 -11.43 14.95 0.57
N LYS A 35 -11.86 14.32 -0.52
CA LYS A 35 -11.60 12.90 -0.79
C LYS A 35 -10.11 12.61 -0.97
N LEU A 36 -9.38 13.50 -1.65
CA LEU A 36 -7.94 13.37 -1.83
C LEU A 36 -7.20 13.41 -0.48
N LEU A 37 -7.57 14.35 0.40
CA LEU A 37 -7.00 14.45 1.74
C LEU A 37 -7.29 13.19 2.57
N ALA A 38 -8.52 12.68 2.51
CA ALA A 38 -8.89 11.46 3.21
C ALA A 38 -8.10 10.24 2.70
N GLN A 39 -7.92 10.12 1.38
CA GLN A 39 -7.11 9.05 0.78
C GLN A 39 -5.63 9.16 1.13
N GLU A 40 -5.07 10.38 1.16
CA GLU A 40 -3.69 10.62 1.59
C GLU A 40 -3.48 10.18 3.05
N ASP A 41 -4.41 10.55 3.93
CA ASP A 41 -4.37 10.14 5.34
C ASP A 41 -4.46 8.64 5.52
N GLN A 42 -5.33 7.98 4.77
CA GLN A 42 -5.47 6.52 4.80
C GLN A 42 -4.19 5.84 4.30
N LEU A 43 -3.62 6.33 3.19
CA LEU A 43 -2.38 5.80 2.63
C LEU A 43 -1.22 5.96 3.60
N ARG A 44 -1.10 7.14 4.24
CA ARG A 44 -0.07 7.40 5.25
C ARG A 44 -0.18 6.45 6.44
N LYS A 45 -1.38 6.27 6.99
CA LYS A 45 -1.63 5.33 8.09
C LYS A 45 -1.25 3.90 7.72
N ALA A 46 -1.67 3.43 6.55
CA ALA A 46 -1.34 2.09 6.08
C ALA A 46 0.18 1.90 5.92
N GLN A 47 0.90 2.90 5.38
CA GLN A 47 2.35 2.85 5.26
C GLN A 47 3.05 2.83 6.63
N ASP A 48 2.57 3.60 7.60
CA ASP A 48 3.13 3.63 8.94
C ASP A 48 2.88 2.32 9.69
N GLU A 49 1.74 1.67 9.47
CA GLU A 49 1.49 0.32 9.98
C GLU A 49 2.47 -0.71 9.41
N VAL A 50 2.75 -0.67 8.11
CA VAL A 50 3.74 -1.55 7.47
C VAL A 50 5.12 -1.32 8.08
N LYS A 51 5.55 -0.06 8.23
CA LYS A 51 6.83 0.27 8.89
C LYS A 51 6.88 -0.28 10.32
N LYS A 52 5.82 -0.10 11.10
CA LYS A 52 5.75 -0.58 12.49
C LYS A 52 5.87 -2.11 12.56
N LYS A 53 5.17 -2.84 11.68
CA LYS A 53 5.25 -4.30 11.58
C LYS A 53 6.64 -4.76 11.15
N GLN A 54 7.23 -4.09 10.15
CA GLN A 54 8.59 -4.36 9.69
C GLN A 54 9.60 -4.22 10.84
N SER A 55 9.57 -3.10 11.58
CA SER A 55 10.46 -2.87 12.72
C SER A 55 10.26 -3.91 13.84
N ALA A 56 9.01 -4.29 14.13
CA ALA A 56 8.72 -5.31 15.13
C ALA A 56 9.26 -6.70 14.73
N MET A 57 9.13 -7.08 13.46
CA MET A 57 9.65 -8.34 12.94
C MET A 57 11.18 -8.37 12.95
N HIS A 58 11.82 -7.26 12.57
CA HIS A 58 13.28 -7.10 12.67
C HIS A 58 13.80 -7.27 14.10
N GLU A 59 13.08 -6.75 15.09
CA GLU A 59 13.44 -6.94 16.50
C GLU A 59 13.30 -8.41 16.94
N LEU A 60 12.26 -9.11 16.47
CA LEU A 60 12.10 -10.55 16.72
C LEU A 60 13.21 -11.39 16.05
N ALA A 61 13.63 -11.00 14.85
CA ALA A 61 14.76 -11.63 14.15
C ALA A 61 16.08 -11.41 14.92
N ARG A 62 16.37 -10.17 15.33
CA ARG A 62 17.58 -9.80 16.07
C ARG A 62 17.70 -10.51 17.42
N THR A 63 16.57 -10.61 18.14
CA THR A 63 16.49 -11.34 19.42
C THR A 63 16.48 -12.86 19.25
N GLY A 64 16.46 -13.38 18.02
CA GLY A 64 16.47 -14.82 17.71
C GLY A 64 15.17 -15.53 18.08
N ARG A 65 14.08 -14.78 18.27
CA ARG A 65 12.74 -15.31 18.56
C ARG A 65 12.00 -15.77 17.31
N LEU A 66 12.40 -15.27 16.14
CA LEU A 66 12.04 -15.87 14.85
C LEU A 66 13.10 -16.91 14.48
N ARG A 67 12.65 -18.10 14.06
CA ARG A 67 13.49 -19.14 13.47
C ARG A 67 12.81 -19.71 12.23
N LEU A 68 13.61 -20.15 11.28
CA LEU A 68 13.10 -20.90 10.15
C LEU A 68 12.65 -22.28 10.64
N PRO A 69 11.55 -22.82 10.10
CA PRO A 69 11.13 -24.17 10.44
C PRO A 69 12.27 -25.15 10.09
N ALA A 70 12.63 -25.99 11.06
CA ALA A 70 13.64 -27.01 10.83
C ALA A 70 13.13 -27.97 9.73
N PRO A 71 13.99 -28.38 8.79
CA PRO A 71 13.60 -29.34 7.78
C PRO A 71 13.15 -30.63 8.47
N SER A 72 11.91 -31.05 8.23
CA SER A 72 11.38 -32.34 8.68
C SER A 72 11.96 -33.45 7.81
N CYS A 73 13.24 -33.75 7.96
CA CYS A 73 13.83 -34.94 7.37
C CYS A 73 13.39 -36.14 8.23
N PRO A 74 12.71 -37.18 7.68
CA PRO A 74 12.70 -38.47 8.34
C PRO A 74 14.16 -38.91 8.51
N GLN A 75 14.56 -39.27 9.73
CA GLN A 75 15.90 -39.78 9.98
C GLN A 75 16.11 -41.06 9.15
N ASP A 76 16.99 -41.01 8.15
CA ASP A 76 17.63 -42.22 7.65
C ASP A 76 18.61 -42.75 8.71
N ALA A 77 18.70 -44.07 8.80
CA ALA A 77 19.37 -44.82 9.86
C ALA A 77 20.81 -44.34 10.15
N PRO A 78 21.31 -44.47 11.41
CA PRO A 78 22.61 -43.93 11.79
C PRO A 78 23.74 -44.62 11.03
N SER A 79 24.45 -43.87 10.18
CA SER A 79 25.75 -44.29 9.65
C SER A 79 26.86 -43.90 10.63
N ALA A 80 27.91 -44.73 10.62
CA ALA A 80 28.92 -44.88 11.66
C ALA A 80 29.59 -43.58 12.16
N ALA A 81 30.04 -43.63 13.42
CA ALA A 81 30.66 -42.53 14.14
C ALA A 81 31.80 -41.86 13.34
N THR A 82 31.67 -40.55 13.14
CA THR A 82 32.71 -39.69 12.59
C THR A 82 33.86 -39.51 13.60
N PRO A 83 35.13 -39.40 13.14
CA PRO A 83 36.26 -39.21 14.03
C PRO A 83 36.17 -37.84 14.72
N LEU A 84 36.60 -37.79 15.99
CA LEU A 84 36.68 -36.57 16.80
C LEU A 84 37.75 -35.63 16.21
N GLY A 85 37.36 -34.78 15.26
CA GLY A 85 38.25 -33.86 14.55
C GLY A 85 37.65 -32.46 14.46
N ASP A 86 38.27 -31.53 15.19
CA ASP A 86 38.13 -30.07 15.12
C ASP A 86 36.71 -29.49 15.33
N SER A 87 36.39 -29.12 16.57
CA SER A 87 35.23 -28.30 16.93
C SER A 87 35.41 -26.85 16.47
N ARG A 88 35.47 -26.63 15.15
CA ARG A 88 35.30 -25.29 14.56
C ARG A 88 33.90 -24.77 14.92
N PRO A 89 33.71 -23.45 15.08
CA PRO A 89 32.42 -22.85 15.45
C PRO A 89 31.44 -22.84 14.26
N GLN A 90 31.20 -24.01 13.64
CA GLN A 90 30.25 -24.17 12.54
C GLN A 90 28.80 -23.84 12.95
N GLN A 91 28.53 -23.81 14.25
CA GLN A 91 27.23 -23.41 14.81
C GLN A 91 26.99 -21.88 14.76
N ASN A 92 28.04 -21.04 14.76
CA ASN A 92 27.87 -19.58 14.72
C ASN A 92 27.53 -19.10 13.30
N ASP A 93 28.25 -19.59 12.29
CA ASP A 93 28.04 -19.17 10.89
C ASP A 93 26.65 -19.58 10.36
N ALA A 94 26.16 -20.77 10.74
CA ALA A 94 24.83 -21.24 10.34
C ALA A 94 23.70 -20.40 10.97
N SER A 95 23.88 -19.95 12.22
CA SER A 95 22.92 -19.11 12.95
C SER A 95 22.89 -17.68 12.39
N GLU A 96 24.04 -17.16 11.95
CA GLU A 96 24.13 -15.85 11.30
C GLU A 96 23.47 -15.86 9.91
N LEU A 97 23.70 -16.91 9.11
CA LEU A 97 23.03 -17.08 7.81
C LEU A 97 21.51 -17.21 7.96
N GLU A 98 21.03 -17.94 8.97
CA GLU A 98 19.60 -18.05 9.27
C GLU A 98 19.00 -16.68 9.59
N ARG A 99 19.67 -15.88 10.43
CA ARG A 99 19.24 -14.50 10.77
C ARG A 99 19.19 -13.60 9.54
N GLN A 100 20.24 -13.59 8.72
CA GLN A 100 20.26 -12.82 7.47
C GLN A 100 19.14 -13.25 6.52
N THR A 101 18.87 -14.55 6.43
CA THR A 101 17.77 -15.07 5.61
C THR A 101 16.42 -14.59 6.12
N ILE A 102 16.20 -14.62 7.44
CA ILE A 102 14.96 -14.12 8.07
C ILE A 102 14.79 -12.62 7.82
N GLU A 103 15.85 -11.82 8.01
CA GLU A 103 15.83 -10.37 7.74
C GLU A 103 15.48 -10.06 6.28
N ALA A 104 16.09 -10.79 5.34
CA ALA A 104 15.78 -10.66 3.92
C ALA A 104 14.31 -11.00 3.60
N LEU A 105 13.76 -12.06 4.21
CA LEU A 105 12.35 -12.42 4.04
C LEU A 105 11.42 -11.35 4.62
N ILE A 106 11.77 -10.75 5.76
CA ILE A 106 11.02 -9.65 6.35
C ILE A 106 10.99 -8.45 5.41
N ASP A 107 12.12 -8.10 4.80
CA ASP A 107 12.21 -6.97 3.88
C ASP A 107 11.43 -7.21 2.58
N ILE A 108 11.51 -8.41 2.01
CA ILE A 108 10.68 -8.80 0.85
C ILE A 108 9.19 -8.69 1.19
N ALA A 109 8.77 -9.19 2.36
CA ALA A 109 7.38 -9.11 2.79
C ALA A 109 6.94 -7.65 2.99
N ALA A 110 7.76 -6.82 3.63
CA ALA A 110 7.48 -5.41 3.85
C ALA A 110 7.39 -4.62 2.54
N ASP A 111 8.23 -4.94 1.56
CA ASP A 111 8.17 -4.32 0.24
C ASP A 111 6.95 -4.78 -0.56
N GLY A 112 6.56 -6.05 -0.43
CA GLY A 112 5.29 -6.57 -0.92
C GLY A 112 4.08 -5.82 -0.34
N ASP A 113 4.04 -5.64 0.98
CA ASP A 113 2.98 -4.90 1.67
C ASP A 113 2.90 -3.44 1.23
N LYS A 114 4.05 -2.77 1.06
CA LYS A 114 4.10 -1.39 0.51
C LYS A 114 3.56 -1.34 -0.91
N ALA A 115 3.92 -2.30 -1.75
CA ALA A 115 3.47 -2.36 -3.13
C ALA A 115 1.94 -2.59 -3.21
N ILE A 116 1.41 -3.53 -2.43
CA ILE A 116 -0.04 -3.79 -2.33
C ILE A 116 -0.78 -2.55 -1.83
N THR A 117 -0.25 -1.88 -0.80
CA THR A 117 -0.86 -0.66 -0.25
C THR A 117 -0.95 0.45 -1.30
N LYS A 118 0.13 0.67 -2.07
CA LYS A 118 0.15 1.66 -3.17
C LYS A 118 -0.83 1.28 -4.29
N LEU A 119 -0.88 0.00 -4.66
CA LEU A 119 -1.79 -0.49 -5.70
C LEU A 119 -3.26 -0.26 -5.31
N ASN A 120 -3.62 -0.61 -4.07
CA ASN A 120 -4.98 -0.41 -3.56
C ASN A 120 -5.35 1.07 -3.50
N ALA A 121 -4.42 1.94 -3.10
CA ALA A 121 -4.64 3.39 -3.13
C ALA A 121 -4.89 3.90 -4.56
N CYS A 122 -4.13 3.42 -5.54
CA CYS A 122 -4.32 3.77 -6.96
C CYS A 122 -5.69 3.31 -7.48
N ILE A 123 -6.09 2.07 -7.17
CA ILE A 123 -7.40 1.53 -7.55
C ILE A 123 -8.53 2.36 -6.92
N SER A 124 -8.40 2.72 -5.65
CA SER A 124 -9.36 3.59 -4.95
C SER A 124 -9.48 4.95 -5.64
N ALA A 125 -8.36 5.62 -5.91
CA ALA A 125 -8.35 6.91 -6.59
C ALA A 125 -9.01 6.84 -7.98
N TYR A 126 -8.71 5.80 -8.76
CA TYR A 126 -9.35 5.60 -10.06
C TYR A 126 -10.87 5.41 -9.95
N ASN A 127 -11.32 4.55 -9.03
CA ASN A 127 -12.74 4.28 -8.84
C ASN A 127 -13.49 5.52 -8.34
N GLU A 128 -12.86 6.33 -7.50
CA GLU A 128 -13.39 7.60 -7.02
C GLU A 128 -13.65 8.57 -8.18
N VAL A 129 -12.63 8.78 -9.03
CA VAL A 129 -12.75 9.64 -10.23
C VAL A 129 -13.82 9.11 -11.18
N ARG A 130 -13.81 7.80 -11.45
CA ARG A 130 -14.80 7.16 -12.31
C ARG A 130 -16.23 7.32 -11.77
N SER A 131 -16.42 7.18 -10.47
CA SER A 131 -17.72 7.37 -9.81
C SER A 131 -18.20 8.82 -9.92
N LEU A 132 -17.31 9.79 -9.71
CA LEU A 132 -17.64 11.21 -9.87
C LEU A 132 -18.08 11.53 -11.30
N LEU A 133 -17.34 11.04 -12.31
CA LEU A 133 -17.67 11.29 -13.72
C LEU A 133 -18.95 10.58 -14.17
N ASN A 134 -19.19 9.36 -13.70
CA ASN A 134 -20.38 8.58 -14.09
C ASN A 134 -21.63 8.96 -13.27
N GLY A 135 -21.47 9.53 -12.08
CA GLY A 135 -22.56 10.05 -11.25
C GLY A 135 -23.06 11.43 -11.69
N GLN A 136 -22.44 12.04 -12.70
CA GLN A 136 -22.83 13.33 -13.30
C GLN A 136 -23.77 13.19 -14.52
N GLN A 137 -24.35 12.01 -14.76
CA GLN A 137 -25.37 11.81 -15.82
C GLN A 137 -26.79 11.89 -15.27
#